data_AF-A0A935U2B7-F1
#
_entry.id   AF-A0A935U2B7-F1
#
_cell.length_a   1.000
_cell.length_b   1.000
_cell.length_c   1.000
_cell.angle_alpha   90.00
_cell.angle_beta   90.00
_cell.angle_gamma   90.00
#
_symmetry.space_group_name_H-M   'P 1'
#
loop_
_entity.id
_entity.type
_entity.pdbx_description
1 polymer ?
#
loop_
_entity_poly.entity_id
_entity_poly.type
_entity_poly.pdbx_seq_one_letter_code
_entity_poly.pdbx_strand_id
1 'polypeptide(L)'
;MPTIPRDAVLSSLEWPFLLSVLALAFFWAKLEIEIEGPDGWAARLPTWRVKKPAFADVVLGGGDITGYHVWAFAATLAFFHLKVLGRWTWASETRVLGAFVLFWLLEDVLWFALNPHYGWRALTPGRAGWHRRWFCGLPVPYWIMGPLGVFFYVLPSLL
;
A
#
# COMPACT_ATOMS: atom_id res chain seq x y z
N MET A 1 6.16 -41.52 -5.21
CA MET A 1 5.62 -40.40 -4.43
C MET A 1 4.68 -39.62 -5.33
N PRO A 2 3.41 -39.38 -4.95
CA PRO A 2 2.52 -38.58 -5.77
C PRO A 2 3.08 -37.15 -5.84
N THR A 3 3.37 -36.68 -7.06
CA THR A 3 3.73 -35.29 -7.32
C THR A 3 2.50 -34.44 -7.09
N ILE A 4 2.47 -33.67 -6.00
CA ILE A 4 1.46 -32.62 -5.83
C ILE A 4 1.59 -31.70 -7.04
N PRO A 5 0.54 -31.50 -7.82
CA PRO A 5 0.64 -30.68 -9.02
C PRO A 5 1.01 -29.25 -8.58
N ARG A 6 1.89 -28.62 -9.36
CA ARG A 6 2.63 -27.39 -8.99
C ARG A 6 1.69 -26.20 -8.70
N ASP A 7 0.52 -26.21 -9.33
CA ASP A 7 -0.62 -25.33 -9.12
C ASP A 7 -1.23 -25.43 -7.71
N ALA A 8 -1.31 -26.64 -7.14
CA ALA A 8 -1.81 -26.84 -5.77
C ALA A 8 -0.83 -26.36 -4.69
N VAL A 9 0.48 -26.40 -4.95
CA VAL A 9 1.50 -25.83 -4.04
C VAL A 9 1.50 -24.30 -4.12
N LEU A 10 1.29 -23.72 -5.31
CA LEU A 10 1.22 -22.26 -5.46
C LEU A 10 -0.05 -21.69 -4.82
N SER A 11 -1.20 -22.33 -5.00
CA SER A 11 -2.46 -21.89 -4.38
C SER A 11 -2.46 -21.98 -2.85
N SER A 12 -1.75 -22.94 -2.26
CA SER A 12 -1.59 -23.05 -0.80
C SER A 12 -0.65 -22.00 -0.20
N LEU A 13 0.22 -21.38 -1.01
CA LEU A 13 1.13 -20.31 -0.57
C LEU A 13 0.55 -18.89 -0.75
N GLU A 14 -0.57 -18.72 -1.45
CA GLU A 14 -1.16 -17.39 -1.65
C GLU A 14 -1.75 -16.81 -0.36
N TRP A 15 -2.44 -17.61 0.46
CA TRP A 15 -2.98 -17.14 1.74
C TRP A 15 -1.90 -16.72 2.74
N PRO A 16 -0.83 -17.52 2.99
CA PRO A 16 0.31 -17.08 3.79
C PRO A 16 0.93 -15.78 3.28
N PHE A 17 1.04 -15.62 1.96
CA PHE A 17 1.58 -14.39 1.37
C PHE A 17 0.67 -13.18 1.67
N LEU A 18 -0.64 -13.26 1.39
CA LEU A 18 -1.56 -12.16 1.67
C LEU A 18 -1.64 -11.82 3.16
N LEU A 19 -1.57 -12.83 4.05
CA LEU A 19 -1.47 -12.60 5.49
C LEU A 19 -0.17 -11.88 5.86
N SER A 20 0.94 -12.22 5.21
CA SER A 20 2.22 -11.53 5.40
C SER A 20 2.15 -10.08 4.89
N VAL A 21 1.42 -9.83 3.81
CA VAL A 21 1.17 -8.47 3.30
C VAL A 21 0.37 -7.65 4.31
N LEU A 22 -0.69 -8.22 4.90
CA LEU A 22 -1.45 -7.58 5.96
C LEU A 22 -0.60 -7.30 7.21
N ALA A 23 0.22 -8.27 7.62
CA ALA A 23 1.15 -8.10 8.74
C ALA A 23 2.17 -6.99 8.46
N LEU A 24 2.74 -6.95 7.26
CA LEU A 24 3.67 -5.90 6.84
C LEU A 24 2.99 -4.53 6.85
N ALA A 25 1.75 -4.42 6.34
CA ALA A 25 0.96 -3.19 6.38
C ALA A 25 0.74 -2.72 7.83
N PHE A 26 0.43 -3.64 8.74
CA PHE A 26 0.29 -3.32 10.17
C PHE A 26 1.59 -2.78 10.78
N PHE A 27 2.72 -3.44 10.54
CA PHE A 27 4.01 -3.00 11.09
C PHE A 27 4.47 -1.67 10.47
N TRP A 28 4.23 -1.48 9.17
CA TRP A 28 4.56 -0.24 8.49
C TRP A 28 3.71 0.92 9.02
N ALA A 29 2.39 0.74 9.16
CA ALA A 29 1.51 1.73 9.76
C ALA A 29 1.94 2.09 11.19
N LYS A 30 2.35 1.10 12.00
CA LYS A 30 2.91 1.37 13.33
C LYS A 30 4.19 2.21 13.27
N LEU A 31 5.09 1.89 12.35
CA LEU A 31 6.32 2.65 12.16
C LEU A 31 6.01 4.10 11.73
N GLU A 32 5.10 4.29 10.78
CA GLU A 32 4.67 5.61 10.32
C GLU A 32 4.02 6.43 11.45
N ILE A 33 3.17 5.81 12.26
CA ILE A 33 2.55 6.48 13.41
C ILE A 33 3.60 7.00 14.40
N GLU A 34 4.65 6.24 14.69
CA GLU A 34 5.70 6.67 15.62
C GLU A 34 6.52 7.86 15.09
N ILE A 35 6.72 7.96 13.77
CA ILE A 35 7.52 9.04 13.17
C ILE A 35 6.68 10.26 12.75
N GLU A 36 5.40 10.08 12.43
CA GLU A 36 4.52 11.16 11.96
C GLU A 36 3.58 11.70 13.05
N GLY A 37 3.16 10.84 13.98
CA GLY A 37 2.26 11.17 15.08
C GLY A 37 1.00 11.94 14.64
N PRO A 38 0.72 13.12 15.23
CA PRO A 38 -0.48 13.92 14.91
C PRO A 38 -0.38 14.68 13.58
N ASP A 39 0.82 14.87 13.04
CA ASP A 39 1.04 15.76 11.91
C ASP A 39 0.73 15.08 10.57
N GLY A 40 1.03 13.78 10.46
CA GLY A 40 0.78 12.95 9.28
C GLY A 40 1.59 13.36 8.05
N TRP A 41 1.60 12.50 7.03
CA TRP A 41 2.12 12.78 5.68
C TRP A 41 3.55 13.34 5.67
N ALA A 42 4.38 12.79 6.55
CA ALA A 42 5.74 13.20 6.82
C ALA A 42 5.89 14.70 7.10
N ALA A 43 4.84 15.42 7.53
CA ALA A 43 4.79 16.88 7.49
C ALA A 43 5.94 17.55 8.27
N ARG A 44 6.38 16.92 9.37
CA ARG A 44 7.50 17.38 10.21
C ARG A 44 8.80 16.61 10.05
N LEU A 45 8.86 15.61 9.16
CA LEU A 45 10.09 14.85 8.98
C LEU A 45 11.18 15.70 8.32
N PRO A 46 12.47 15.52 8.72
CA PRO A 46 13.60 16.26 8.17
C PRO A 46 14.00 15.71 6.79
N THR A 47 13.12 15.87 5.80
CA THR A 47 13.29 15.36 4.43
C THR A 47 13.03 16.44 3.40
N TRP A 48 13.66 16.32 2.24
CA TRP A 48 13.33 17.15 1.08
C TRP A 48 11.87 16.91 0.62
N ARG A 49 11.28 17.90 -0.04
CA ARG A 49 9.86 17.91 -0.43
C ARG A 49 9.63 18.62 -1.76
N VAL A 50 8.82 18.00 -2.62
CA VAL A 50 8.29 18.57 -3.86
C VAL A 50 6.82 18.93 -3.66
N LYS A 51 6.49 20.20 -3.81
CA LYS A 51 5.14 20.71 -3.56
C LYS A 51 4.22 20.48 -4.75
N LYS A 52 3.01 19.97 -4.49
CA LYS A 52 1.91 19.85 -5.47
C LYS A 52 2.28 19.19 -6.82
N PRO A 53 2.93 18.01 -6.86
CA PRO A 53 3.13 17.32 -8.12
C PRO A 53 1.77 16.84 -8.68
N ALA A 54 1.42 17.26 -9.89
CA ALA A 54 0.10 17.01 -10.50
C ALA A 54 -0.28 15.52 -10.57
N PHE A 55 0.70 14.62 -10.66
CA PHE A 55 0.48 13.17 -10.68
C PHE A 55 0.14 12.57 -9.31
N ALA A 56 0.64 13.15 -8.20
CA ALA A 56 0.38 12.64 -6.85
C ALA A 56 -1.09 12.76 -6.45
N ASP A 57 -1.82 13.72 -7.03
CA ASP A 57 -3.23 13.97 -6.76
C ASP A 57 -4.16 12.79 -7.06
N VAL A 58 -3.70 11.82 -7.87
CA VAL A 58 -4.52 10.67 -8.30
C VAL A 58 -4.11 9.37 -7.61
N VAL A 59 -2.81 9.15 -7.41
CA VAL A 59 -2.28 7.86 -6.94
C VAL A 59 -1.84 7.89 -5.47
N LEU A 60 -1.43 9.06 -4.96
CA LEU A 60 -0.79 9.21 -3.65
C LEU A 60 -1.52 10.25 -2.77
N GLY A 61 -2.83 10.42 -2.91
CA GLY A 61 -3.61 11.36 -2.10
C GLY A 61 -3.48 12.84 -2.48
N GLY A 62 -2.39 13.28 -3.10
CA GLY A 62 -2.17 14.67 -3.51
C GLY A 62 -1.43 15.52 -2.48
N GLY A 63 -0.97 14.93 -1.38
CA GLY A 63 -0.02 15.59 -0.50
C GLY A 63 1.33 15.79 -1.19
N ASP A 64 2.21 16.56 -0.55
CA ASP A 64 3.54 16.79 -1.09
C ASP A 64 4.34 15.48 -1.12
N ILE A 65 5.07 15.23 -2.22
CA ILE A 65 5.99 14.08 -2.29
C ILE A 65 7.25 14.45 -1.52
N THR A 66 7.68 13.58 -0.62
CA THR A 66 8.87 13.76 0.20
C THR A 66 9.91 12.71 -0.12
N GLY A 67 11.15 12.96 0.27
CA GLY A 67 12.18 11.93 0.28
C GLY A 67 11.79 10.71 1.11
N TYR A 68 11.11 10.90 2.24
CA TYR A 68 10.51 9.79 3.00
C TYR A 68 9.63 8.91 2.11
N HIS A 69 8.63 9.50 1.43
CA HIS A 69 7.74 8.76 0.54
C HIS A 69 8.54 8.01 -0.55
N VAL A 70 9.48 8.68 -1.22
CA VAL A 70 10.26 8.04 -2.30
C VAL A 70 11.05 6.83 -1.80
N TRP A 71 11.74 6.96 -0.67
CA TRP A 71 12.52 5.85 -0.11
C TRP A 71 11.64 4.75 0.47
N ALA A 72 10.51 5.09 1.09
CA ALA A 72 9.53 4.14 1.60
C ALA A 72 8.92 3.30 0.46
N PHE A 73 8.44 3.94 -0.61
CA PHE A 73 7.92 3.26 -1.80
C PHE A 73 8.99 2.38 -2.46
N ALA A 74 10.22 2.87 -2.63
CA ALA A 74 11.29 2.10 -3.25
C ALA A 74 11.70 0.87 -2.41
N ALA A 75 11.84 1.04 -1.09
CA ALA A 75 12.24 -0.04 -0.18
C ALA A 75 11.16 -1.13 -0.11
N THR A 76 9.90 -0.74 0.08
CA THR A 76 8.78 -1.68 0.11
C THR A 76 8.63 -2.40 -1.23
N LEU A 77 8.72 -1.68 -2.36
CA LEU A 77 8.70 -2.31 -3.68
C LEU A 77 9.81 -3.38 -3.81
N ALA A 78 11.03 -3.07 -3.37
CA ALA A 78 12.13 -4.03 -3.37
C ALA A 78 11.83 -5.26 -2.50
N PHE A 79 11.25 -5.10 -1.30
CA PHE A 79 10.85 -6.23 -0.45
C PHE A 79 9.82 -7.14 -1.10
N PHE A 80 8.82 -6.57 -1.78
CA PHE A 80 7.83 -7.35 -2.51
C PHE A 80 8.45 -8.16 -3.66
N HIS A 81 9.45 -7.60 -4.34
CA HIS A 81 10.17 -8.29 -5.42
C HIS A 81 11.08 -9.43 -4.93
N LEU A 82 11.39 -9.51 -3.63
CA LEU A 82 12.09 -10.67 -3.07
C LEU A 82 11.31 -11.96 -3.28
N LYS A 83 9.96 -11.91 -3.31
CA LYS A 83 9.09 -13.08 -3.59
C LYS A 83 9.39 -13.72 -4.95
N VAL A 84 9.81 -12.93 -5.93
CA VAL A 84 9.95 -13.36 -7.33
C VAL A 84 11.41 -13.42 -7.79
N LEU A 85 12.36 -13.24 -6.87
CA LEU A 85 13.79 -13.27 -7.17
C LEU A 85 14.18 -14.62 -7.81
N GLY A 86 14.75 -14.57 -9.01
CA GLY A 86 15.15 -15.76 -9.78
C GLY A 86 14.01 -16.59 -10.37
N ARG A 87 12.75 -16.15 -10.22
CA ARG A 87 11.54 -16.84 -10.71
C ARG A 87 10.53 -15.87 -11.34
N TRP A 88 11.03 -14.74 -11.83
CA TRP A 88 10.23 -13.68 -12.38
C TRP A 88 9.50 -14.12 -13.66
N THR A 89 8.21 -13.82 -13.70
CA THR A 89 7.32 -13.96 -14.87
C THR A 89 6.35 -12.79 -14.86
N TRP A 90 5.73 -12.48 -16.00
CA TRP A 90 4.66 -11.47 -16.04
C TRP A 90 3.50 -11.80 -15.09
N ALA A 91 3.17 -13.08 -14.93
CA ALA A 91 2.14 -13.54 -13.99
C ALA A 91 2.52 -13.32 -12.52
N SER A 92 3.81 -13.44 -12.18
CA SER A 92 4.28 -13.17 -10.81
C SER A 92 4.44 -11.67 -10.57
N GLU A 93 4.82 -10.90 -11.58
CA GLU A 93 4.95 -9.45 -11.52
C GLU A 93 3.61 -8.77 -11.22
N THR A 94 2.56 -9.14 -11.93
CA THR A 94 1.20 -8.61 -11.68
C THR A 94 0.71 -8.95 -10.27
N ARG A 95 1.00 -10.16 -9.76
CA ARG A 95 0.71 -10.50 -8.35
C ARG A 95 1.50 -9.65 -7.37
N VAL A 96 2.79 -9.41 -7.62
CA VAL A 96 3.65 -8.56 -6.81
C VAL A 96 3.13 -7.12 -6.79
N LEU A 97 2.79 -6.54 -7.94
CA LEU A 97 2.27 -5.18 -8.06
C LEU A 97 0.88 -5.05 -7.44
N GLY A 98 -0.01 -6.03 -7.64
CA GLY A 98 -1.33 -6.06 -7.01
C GLY A 98 -1.21 -6.08 -5.48
N ALA A 99 -0.34 -6.95 -4.94
CA ALA A 99 -0.10 -7.03 -3.51
C ALA A 99 0.58 -5.77 -2.94
N PHE A 100 1.47 -5.13 -3.70
CA PHE A 100 2.09 -3.86 -3.33
C PHE A 100 1.07 -2.71 -3.25
N VAL A 101 0.12 -2.64 -4.19
CA VAL A 101 -0.97 -1.66 -4.14
C VAL A 101 -1.88 -1.92 -2.95
N LEU A 102 -2.25 -3.18 -2.70
CA LEU A 102 -3.06 -3.56 -1.54
C LEU A 102 -2.35 -3.26 -0.23
N PHE A 103 -1.03 -3.47 -0.15
CA PHE A 103 -0.21 -3.13 1.00
C PHE A 103 -0.35 -1.65 1.38
N TRP A 104 -0.11 -0.73 0.44
CA TRP A 104 -0.19 0.70 0.73
C TRP A 104 -1.61 1.17 1.07
N LEU A 105 -2.63 0.55 0.47
CA LEU A 105 -4.02 0.83 0.85
C LEU A 105 -4.31 0.35 2.28
N LEU A 106 -3.93 -0.88 2.61
CA LEU A 106 -4.16 -1.46 3.94
C LEU A 106 -3.35 -0.73 5.01
N GLU A 107 -2.14 -0.31 4.68
CA GLU A 107 -1.26 0.47 5.55
C GLU A 107 -1.93 1.81 5.90
N ASP A 108 -2.35 2.62 4.93
CA ASP A 108 -3.00 3.92 5.17
C ASP A 108 -4.31 3.74 5.96
N VAL A 109 -5.12 2.73 5.62
CA VAL A 109 -6.28 2.31 6.42
C VAL A 109 -5.84 2.04 7.87
N LEU A 110 -4.88 1.16 8.10
CA LEU A 110 -4.41 0.83 9.44
C LEU A 110 -3.79 2.02 10.18
N TRP A 111 -3.12 2.94 9.46
CA TRP A 111 -2.59 4.18 10.00
C TRP A 111 -3.71 4.99 10.65
N PHE A 112 -4.80 5.25 9.91
CA PHE A 112 -5.95 5.96 10.47
C PHE A 112 -6.65 5.18 11.59
N ALA A 113 -6.72 3.84 11.49
CA ALA A 113 -7.34 2.99 12.51
C ALA A 113 -6.60 3.06 13.85
N LEU A 114 -5.27 3.03 13.78
CA LEU A 114 -4.39 2.76 14.90
C LEU A 114 -3.73 4.03 15.44
N ASN A 115 -3.71 5.13 14.70
CA ASN A 115 -3.13 6.39 15.14
C ASN A 115 -4.02 7.02 16.24
N PRO A 116 -3.52 7.16 17.49
CA PRO A 116 -4.30 7.70 18.61
C PRO A 116 -4.73 9.15 18.42
N HIS A 117 -4.09 9.91 17.51
CA HIS A 117 -4.46 11.29 17.21
C HIS A 117 -5.59 11.40 16.17
N TYR A 118 -5.84 10.34 15.40
CA TYR A 118 -6.86 10.33 14.35
C TYR A 118 -8.04 9.42 14.73
N GLY A 119 -7.89 8.11 14.51
CA GLY A 119 -9.01 7.16 14.52
C GLY A 119 -9.93 7.33 13.29
N TRP A 120 -10.86 6.39 13.10
CA TRP A 120 -11.75 6.38 11.93
C TRP A 120 -12.59 7.64 11.73
N ARG A 121 -13.02 8.26 12.83
CA ARG A 121 -13.82 9.49 12.76
C ARG A 121 -13.01 10.70 12.28
N ALA A 122 -11.69 10.60 12.28
CA ALA A 122 -10.81 11.64 11.77
C ALA A 122 -10.43 11.45 10.30
N LEU A 123 -10.80 10.34 9.65
CA LEU A 123 -10.65 10.19 8.20
C LEU A 123 -11.69 11.08 7.49
N THR A 124 -11.38 12.37 7.41
CA THR A 124 -12.24 13.40 6.83
C THR A 124 -11.39 14.40 6.05
N PRO A 125 -11.94 15.10 5.05
CA PRO A 125 -11.19 16.09 4.28
C PRO A 125 -10.50 17.17 5.13
N GLY A 126 -11.11 17.54 6.26
CA GLY A 126 -10.58 18.59 7.14
C GLY A 126 -9.40 18.16 8.01
N ARG A 127 -9.26 16.86 8.29
CA ARG A 127 -8.17 16.32 9.14
C ARG A 127 -7.10 15.62 8.32
N ALA A 128 -7.49 14.84 7.32
CA ALA A 128 -6.57 14.18 6.41
C ALA A 128 -6.30 15.06 5.18
N GLY A 129 -5.73 16.25 5.41
CA GLY A 129 -5.58 17.30 4.40
C GLY A 129 -4.66 16.93 3.22
N TRP A 130 -3.89 15.85 3.35
CA TRP A 130 -3.09 15.29 2.25
C TRP A 130 -3.94 14.53 1.23
N HIS A 131 -5.15 14.06 1.57
CA HIS A 131 -6.09 13.53 0.58
C HIS A 131 -6.92 14.67 -0.01
N ARG A 132 -6.64 15.04 -1.26
CA ARG A 132 -7.29 16.18 -1.92
C ARG A 132 -8.67 15.87 -2.48
N ARG A 133 -8.88 14.63 -2.93
CA ARG A 133 -10.11 14.21 -3.61
C ARG A 133 -10.81 13.16 -2.79
N TRP A 134 -12.11 13.33 -2.61
CA TRP A 134 -12.96 12.46 -1.83
C TRP A 134 -14.20 12.07 -2.63
N PHE A 135 -14.63 10.83 -2.47
CA PHE A 135 -15.84 10.32 -3.07
C PHE A 135 -16.53 9.36 -2.08
N CYS A 136 -17.84 9.49 -1.92
CA CYS A 136 -18.64 8.69 -0.98
C CYS A 136 -18.02 8.53 0.42
N GLY A 137 -17.45 9.61 0.98
CA GLY A 137 -16.90 9.62 2.34
C GLY A 137 -15.50 9.03 2.51
N LEU A 138 -14.84 8.59 1.44
CA LEU A 138 -13.47 8.08 1.46
C LEU A 138 -12.57 8.82 0.46
N PRO A 139 -11.24 8.80 0.65
CA PRO A 139 -10.31 9.31 -0.35
C PRO A 139 -10.49 8.61 -1.70
N VAL A 140 -10.46 9.36 -2.80
CA VAL A 140 -10.53 8.80 -4.17
C VAL A 140 -9.48 7.71 -4.42
N PRO A 141 -8.22 7.81 -3.94
CA PRO A 141 -7.26 6.72 -4.08
C PRO A 141 -7.75 5.37 -3.55
N TYR A 142 -8.60 5.32 -2.52
CA TYR A 142 -9.10 4.05 -1.97
C TYR A 142 -9.99 3.32 -2.98
N TRP A 143 -10.83 4.08 -3.68
CA TRP A 143 -11.71 3.57 -4.74
C TRP A 143 -10.95 3.10 -5.98
N ILE A 144 -9.72 3.57 -6.18
CA ILE A 144 -8.87 3.18 -7.32
C ILE A 144 -7.97 2.02 -6.92
N MET A 145 -7.20 2.16 -5.83
CA MET A 145 -6.18 1.22 -5.40
C MET A 145 -6.78 -0.12 -4.99
N GLY A 146 -7.93 -0.14 -4.30
CA GLY A 146 -8.56 -1.39 -3.87
C GLY A 146 -8.91 -2.30 -5.06
N PRO A 147 -9.79 -1.87 -5.97
CA PRO A 147 -10.13 -2.64 -7.16
C PRO A 147 -8.92 -2.94 -8.05
N LEU A 148 -8.00 -1.97 -8.25
CA LEU A 148 -6.81 -2.18 -9.07
C LEU A 148 -5.88 -3.25 -8.48
N GLY A 149 -5.63 -3.19 -7.18
CA GLY A 149 -4.78 -4.14 -6.47
C GLY A 149 -5.35 -5.56 -6.51
N VAL A 150 -6.67 -5.70 -6.24
CA VAL A 150 -7.37 -6.99 -6.38
C VAL A 150 -7.28 -7.49 -7.81
N PHE A 151 -7.62 -6.65 -8.79
CA PHE A 151 -7.60 -7.00 -10.20
C PHE A 151 -6.22 -7.52 -10.64
N PHE A 152 -5.14 -6.79 -10.37
CA PHE A 152 -3.78 -7.22 -10.73
C PHE A 152 -3.37 -8.52 -10.04
N TYR A 153 -3.79 -8.72 -8.79
CA TYR A 153 -3.47 -9.93 -8.05
C TYR A 153 -4.18 -11.17 -8.61
N VAL A 154 -5.46 -11.04 -9.01
CA VAL A 154 -6.25 -12.17 -9.52
C VAL A 154 -6.11 -12.39 -11.02
N LEU A 155 -5.72 -11.37 -11.79
CA LEU A 155 -5.63 -11.40 -13.26
C LEU A 155 -4.90 -12.65 -13.81
N PRO A 156 -3.75 -13.08 -13.26
CA PRO A 156 -3.04 -14.25 -13.80
C PRO A 156 -3.72 -15.59 -13.54
N SER A 157 -4.78 -15.60 -12.73
CA SER A 157 -5.62 -16.78 -12.49
C SER A 157 -6.86 -16.80 -13.40
N LEU A 158 -7.10 -15.72 -14.17
CA LEU A 158 -8.21 -15.58 -15.10
C LEU A 158 -7.79 -15.78 -16.57
N LEU A 159 -6.49 -15.85 -16.84
CA LEU A 159 -5.87 -16.03 -18.16
C LEU A 159 -5.18 -17.38 -18.23
#